data_AF-K4KFG3-F1
#
_entry.id   AF-K4KFG3-F1
#
_cell.length_a   1.000
_cell.length_b   1.000
_cell.length_c   1.000
_cell.angle_alpha   90.00
_cell.angle_beta   90.00
_cell.angle_gamma   90.00
#
_symmetry.space_group_name_H-M   'P 1'
#
loop_
_entity.id
_entity.type
_entity.pdbx_description
1 polymer ?
#
loop_
_entity_poly.entity_id
_entity_poly.type
_entity_poly.pdbx_seq_one_letter_code
_entity_poly.pdbx_strand_id
1 'polypeptide(L)' 'MDDNMINKLVEEAQRLAEPLDLQSLIDQGLILKKGKCYYLNCDPAELPKLARRRIVGIEKNKNGVKVNFSRIQKQL' A
#
# COMPACT_ATOMS: atom_id res chain seq x y z
N MET A 1 8.99 -26.63 17.96
CA MET A 1 8.42 -25.49 17.20
C MET A 1 7.03 -25.29 17.73
N ASP A 2 6.81 -24.23 18.48
CA ASP A 2 5.56 -23.95 19.16
C ASP A 2 4.46 -23.62 18.13
N ASP A 3 3.32 -24.33 18.17
CA ASP A 3 2.14 -24.08 17.33
C ASP A 3 1.69 -22.62 17.32
N ASN A 4 1.95 -21.88 18.40
CA ASN A 4 1.63 -20.46 18.54
C ASN A 4 2.52 -19.56 17.65
N MET A 5 3.75 -19.98 17.37
CA MET A 5 4.66 -19.26 16.47
C MET A 5 4.31 -19.50 15.00
N ILE A 6 3.84 -20.71 14.68
CA ILE A 6 3.36 -21.06 13.33
C ILE A 6 2.09 -20.26 13.00
N ASN A 7 1.13 -20.18 13.91
CA ASN A 7 -0.11 -19.39 13.68
C ASN A 7 0.17 -17.90 13.49
N LYS A 8 1.08 -17.30 14.27
CA LYS A 8 1.50 -15.90 14.04
C LYS A 8 2.14 -15.70 12.68
N LEU A 9 3.02 -16.61 12.25
CA LEU A 9 3.65 -16.55 10.94
C LEU A 9 2.63 -16.69 9.80
N VAL A 10 1.62 -17.55 9.96
CA VAL A 10 0.54 -17.74 8.99
C VAL A 10 -0.35 -16.50 8.91
N GLU A 11 -0.74 -15.89 10.04
CA GLU A 11 -1.51 -14.64 10.04
C GLU A 11 -0.73 -13.46 9.44
N GLU A 12 0.56 -13.35 9.74
CA GLU A 12 1.41 -12.32 9.15
C GLU A 12 1.64 -12.56 7.65
N ALA A 13 1.81 -13.82 7.24
CA ALA A 13 1.91 -14.20 5.83
C ALA A 13 0.59 -13.95 5.07
N GLN A 14 -0.57 -14.21 5.68
CA GLN A 14 -1.88 -13.91 5.10
C GLN A 14 -2.10 -12.39 4.96
N ARG A 15 -1.77 -11.60 5.99
CA ARG A 15 -1.78 -10.12 5.90
C ARG A 15 -0.78 -9.57 4.87
N LEU A 16 0.32 -10.28 4.65
CA LEU A 16 1.30 -9.98 3.59
C LEU A 16 0.88 -10.51 2.21
N ALA A 17 -0.05 -11.46 2.15
CA ALA A 17 -0.65 -11.99 0.93
C ALA A 17 -1.88 -11.18 0.49
N GLU A 18 -2.55 -10.49 1.42
CA GLU A 18 -3.64 -9.57 1.08
C GLU A 18 -3.10 -8.49 0.13
N PRO A 19 -3.64 -8.42 -1.10
CA PRO A 19 -3.22 -7.44 -2.08
C PRO A 19 -3.61 -6.05 -1.59
N LEU A 20 -2.71 -5.09 -1.78
CA LEU A 20 -3.05 -3.70 -1.50
C LEU A 20 -4.09 -3.23 -2.51
N ASP A 21 -5.31 -2.96 -2.03
CA ASP A 21 -6.40 -2.46 -2.84
C ASP A 21 -6.19 -0.97 -3.17
N LEU A 22 -5.37 -0.72 -4.20
CA LEU A 22 -5.09 0.64 -4.66
C LEU A 22 -6.34 1.35 -5.18
N GLN A 23 -7.31 0.59 -5.71
CA GLN A 23 -8.53 1.17 -6.25
C GLN A 23 -9.34 1.82 -5.12
N SER A 24 -9.50 1.14 -3.99
CA SER A 24 -10.13 1.68 -2.78
C SER A 24 -9.41 2.93 -2.27
N LEU A 25 -8.08 2.98 -2.31
CA LEU A 25 -7.32 4.17 -1.90
C LEU A 25 -7.54 5.36 -2.86
N ILE A 26 -7.78 5.09 -4.15
CA ILE A 26 -8.12 6.12 -5.14
C ILE A 26 -9.56 6.60 -4.94
N ASP A 27 -10.51 5.68 -4.79
CA ASP A 27 -11.93 5.98 -4.55
C ASP A 27 -12.13 6.78 -3.25
N GLN A 28 -11.35 6.47 -2.20
CA GLN A 28 -11.34 7.24 -0.96
C GLN A 28 -10.63 8.59 -1.08
N GLY A 29 -10.02 8.90 -2.22
CA GLY A 29 -9.29 10.15 -2.45
C GLY A 29 -7.97 10.28 -1.69
N LEU A 30 -7.43 9.17 -1.15
CA LEU A 30 -6.19 9.14 -0.39
C LEU A 30 -4.96 9.20 -1.31
N ILE A 31 -5.06 8.53 -2.46
CA ILE A 31 -4.03 8.57 -3.50
C ILE A 31 -4.62 8.95 -4.85
N LEU A 32 -3.82 9.60 -5.67
CA LEU A 32 -4.17 10.05 -7.00
C LEU A 32 -3.38 9.27 -8.04
N LYS A 33 -4.09 8.62 -8.96
CA LYS A 33 -3.47 7.95 -10.11
C LYS A 33 -3.26 8.96 -11.23
N LYS A 34 -2.00 9.23 -11.57
CA LYS A 34 -1.64 10.01 -12.77
C LYS A 34 -0.83 9.13 -13.72
N GLY A 35 -1.49 8.66 -14.78
CA GLY A 35 -0.91 7.72 -15.74
C GLY A 35 -0.54 6.39 -15.06
N LYS A 36 0.76 6.06 -15.05
CA LYS A 36 1.30 4.84 -14.42
C LYS A 36 1.83 5.07 -13.00
N CYS A 37 1.72 6.29 -12.47
CA CYS A 37 2.25 6.67 -11.17
C CYS A 37 1.12 6.98 -10.18
N TYR A 38 1.38 6.73 -8.90
CA TYR A 38 0.49 7.06 -7.80
C TYR A 38 1.09 8.20 -6.98
N TYR A 39 0.25 9.12 -6.55
CA TYR A 39 0.62 10.29 -5.77
C TYR A 39 -0.20 10.33 -4.50
N LEU A 40 0.35 10.84 -3.40
CA LEU A 40 -0.44 11.13 -2.21
C LEU A 40 -1.31 12.35 -2.48
N ASN A 41 -2.59 12.21 -2.12
CA ASN A 41 -3.55 13.31 -2.13
C ASN A 41 -3.97 13.71 -0.71
N CYS A 42 -3.72 12.85 0.27
CA CYS A 42 -3.89 13.11 1.69
C CYS A 42 -2.53 13.12 2.42
N ASP A 43 -2.54 13.45 3.70
CA ASP A 43 -1.34 13.28 4.52
C ASP A 43 -0.97 11.77 4.55
N PRO A 44 0.32 11.40 4.50
CA PRO A 44 0.73 10.03 4.74
C PRO A 44 0.05 9.46 5.98
N ALA A 45 -0.12 10.26 7.04
CA ALA A 45 -0.80 9.97 8.31
C ALA A 45 -2.25 9.47 8.19
N GLU A 46 -2.91 9.69 7.05
CA GLU A 46 -4.28 9.25 6.79
C GLU A 46 -4.35 7.94 6.00
N LEU A 47 -3.23 7.51 5.40
CA LEU A 47 -3.17 6.23 4.70
C LEU A 47 -3.36 5.07 5.68
N PRO A 48 -4.14 4.04 5.30
CA PRO A 48 -4.23 2.80 6.05
C PRO A 48 -2.85 2.22 6.36
N LYS A 49 -2.71 1.66 7.57
CA LYS A 49 -1.44 1.09 8.05
C LYS A 49 -0.85 0.06 7.07
N LEU A 50 -1.71 -0.72 6.40
CA LEU A 50 -1.33 -1.65 5.34
C LEU A 50 -0.73 -0.93 4.14
N ALA A 51 -1.40 0.12 3.63
CA ALA A 51 -0.91 0.92 2.50
C ALA A 51 0.45 1.53 2.81
N ARG A 52 0.61 2.14 3.99
CA ARG A 52 1.90 2.71 4.43
C ARG A 52 3.02 1.70 4.47
N ARG A 53 2.78 0.53 5.06
CA ARG A 53 3.78 -0.54 5.17
C ARG A 53 4.23 -1.06 3.81
N ARG A 54 3.42 -0.89 2.77
CA ARG A 54 3.73 -1.30 1.40
C ARG A 54 4.43 -0.22 0.59
N ILE A 55 4.48 1.03 1.04
CA ILE A 55 5.24 2.09 0.37
C ILE A 55 6.72 1.74 0.51
N VAL A 56 7.37 1.51 -0.63
CA VAL A 56 8.81 1.21 -0.72
C VAL A 56 9.62 2.40 -1.21
N GLY A 57 8.96 3.41 -1.75
CA GLY A 57 9.62 4.62 -2.19
C GLY A 57 8.66 5.79 -2.18
N ILE A 58 9.18 6.94 -1.73
CA ILE A 58 8.48 8.21 -1.77
C ILE A 58 9.39 9.17 -2.53
N GLU A 59 8.87 9.80 -3.59
CA GLU A 59 9.60 10.74 -4.42
C GLU A 59 8.79 12.03 -4.53
N LYS A 60 9.33 13.16 -4.07
CA LYS A 60 8.67 14.45 -4.23
C LYS A 60 9.06 15.07 -5.57
N ASN A 61 8.08 15.46 -6.38
CA ASN A 61 8.30 16.13 -7.66
C ASN A 61 7.29 17.28 -7.86
N LYS A 62 7.37 17.95 -9.02
CA LYS A 62 6.48 19.07 -9.38
C LYS A 62 4.98 18.72 -9.39
N ASN A 63 4.62 17.44 -9.42
CA ASN A 63 3.24 16.97 -9.40
C ASN A 63 2.76 16.56 -8.00
N GLY A 64 3.62 16.63 -6.98
CA GLY A 64 3.33 16.25 -5.60
C GLY A 64 4.25 15.13 -5.07
N VAL A 65 3.75 14.39 -4.09
CA VAL A 65 4.48 13.29 -3.46
C VAL A 65 4.09 11.99 -4.17
N LYS A 66 4.97 11.51 -5.06
CA LYS A 66 4.81 10.21 -5.72
C LYS A 66 5.13 9.09 -4.75
N VAL A 67 4.30 8.05 -4.74
CA VAL A 67 4.49 6.84 -3.95
C VAL A 67 4.61 5.61 -4.82
N ASN A 68 5.61 4.78 -4.51
CA ASN A 68 5.83 3.49 -5.12
C ASN A 68 5.46 2.42 -4.09
N PHE A 69 4.52 1.56 -4.43
CA PHE A 69 4.10 0.44 -3.59
C PHE A 69 4.80 -0.85 -4.02
N SER A 70 5.25 -1.67 -3.06
CA SER A 70 5.70 -3.03 -3.37
C SER A 70 4.52 -3.96 -3.57
N ARG A 71 4.67 -4.88 -4.53
CA ARG A 71 3.72 -5.97 -4.83
C ARG A 71 2.29 -5.44 -4.99
N ILE A 72 2.10 -4.68 -6.06
CA ILE A 72 0.78 -4.21 -6.50
C ILE A 72 0.10 -5.38 -7.22
N GLN A 73 -1.11 -5.78 -6.82
CA GLN A 73 -1.95 -6.53 -7.76
C GLN A 73 -2.38 -5.55 -8.84
N LYS A 74 -1.90 -5.77 -10.07
CA LYS A 74 -2.71 -5.37 -11.23
C LYS A 74 -3.87 -6.36 -11.23
N GLN A 75 -5.07 -5.94 -10.86
CA GLN A 75 -6.25 -6.62 -11.37
C GLN A 75 -6.12 -6.52 -12.89
N LEU A 76 -5.88 -7.67 -13.53
CA LEU A 76 -5.88 -7.84 -14.97
C LEU A 76 -7.26 -8.37 -15.36
#